data_AF-A0A085ZFD3-F1
#
_entry.id   AF-A0A085ZFD3-F1
#
_cell.length_a   1.000
_cell.length_b   1.000
_cell.length_c   1.000
_cell.angle_alpha   90.00
_cell.angle_beta   90.00
_cell.angle_gamma   90.00
#
_symmetry.space_group_name_H-M   'P 1'
#
loop_
_entity.id
_entity.type
_entity.pdbx_description
1 polymer ?
#
loop_
_entity_poly.entity_id
_entity_poly.type
_entity_poly.pdbx_seq_one_letter_code
_entity_poly.pdbx_strand_id
1 'polypeptide(L)'
;MKKIILGLFVALGISSCSMNNDNDYQNCGDFSNVSFSGFPIECNYTIKEIPAKPTAIAIRSQEKMDSFFTKNPNPCPTPINPNIDFTKNNLIGIFAGPKPSGGYEIKITSIVENSCEVIVQYYEKEPLPNEPVTSEVTNPYDLVLIPKTDKPVYLNKISQNKNFAIIGSYSSQCTGASCQMFYNINNLNVLHYLNVTSGNYDFTKYNYEALTKKGDFTEFAKLVPAEILNLPTGTTKTYGTPDSANQGGIYFELNQGGKVTKVFIDNNNTPDQGTEIIAFKKVIKDKIAVLRN
;
A
#
# COMPACT_ATOMS: atom_id res chain seq x y z
N MET A 1 -21.38 36.23 -29.02
CA MET A 1 -20.12 37.01 -29.07
C MET A 1 -19.06 36.23 -28.30
N LYS A 2 -18.13 35.59 -29.01
CA LYS A 2 -16.96 34.88 -28.45
C LYS A 2 -15.83 35.91 -28.27
N LYS A 3 -15.17 35.94 -27.11
CA LYS A 3 -13.90 36.66 -26.95
C LYS A 3 -12.77 35.65 -26.83
N ILE A 4 -12.00 35.57 -27.90
CA ILE A 4 -10.72 34.88 -28.01
C ILE A 4 -9.67 35.83 -27.43
N ILE A 5 -8.88 35.37 -26.45
CA ILE A 5 -7.70 36.11 -25.98
C ILE A 5 -6.48 35.53 -26.72
N LEU A 6 -5.83 36.44 -27.43
CA LEU A 6 -4.68 36.27 -28.31
C LEU A 6 -3.39 36.24 -27.47
N GLY A 7 -2.48 35.31 -27.80
CA GLY A 7 -1.25 35.06 -27.06
C GLY A 7 -0.12 36.08 -27.29
N LEU A 8 0.96 35.91 -26.52
CA LEU A 8 2.26 36.51 -26.77
C LEU A 8 3.31 35.39 -26.83
N PHE A 9 3.72 35.03 -28.05
CA PHE A 9 4.89 34.21 -28.31
C PHE A 9 6.10 35.12 -28.44
N VAL A 10 7.12 34.91 -27.61
CA VAL A 10 8.45 35.50 -27.81
C VAL A 10 9.34 34.41 -28.40
N ALA A 11 9.73 34.60 -29.66
CA ALA A 11 10.70 33.78 -30.37
C ALA A 11 12.12 34.35 -30.14
N LEU A 12 13.05 33.52 -29.68
CA LEU A 12 14.48 33.78 -29.77
C LEU A 12 15.26 32.48 -30.00
N GLY A 13 16.01 32.44 -31.11
CA GLY A 13 17.30 31.76 -31.19
C GLY A 13 17.34 30.34 -31.73
N ILE A 14 17.36 30.21 -33.06
CA ILE A 14 17.74 29.01 -33.81
C ILE A 14 19.20 28.61 -33.55
N SER A 15 19.43 27.51 -32.84
CA SER A 15 20.60 26.66 -33.03
C SER A 15 20.14 25.40 -33.77
N SER A 16 20.59 25.28 -35.02
CA SER A 16 20.29 24.15 -35.90
C SER A 16 20.96 22.88 -35.35
N CYS A 17 20.21 22.09 -34.60
CA CYS A 17 20.44 20.66 -34.57
C CYS A 17 19.57 20.03 -35.66
N SER A 18 20.23 19.39 -36.62
CA SER A 18 19.63 18.54 -37.64
C SER A 18 18.63 17.58 -36.96
N MET A 19 17.33 17.84 -37.16
CA MET A 19 16.30 16.86 -36.86
C MET A 19 16.37 15.79 -37.94
N ASN A 20 17.19 14.77 -37.68
CA ASN A 20 17.12 13.51 -38.39
C ASN A 20 16.07 12.63 -37.73
N ASN A 21 15.07 12.28 -38.53
CA ASN A 21 14.07 11.23 -38.38
C ASN A 21 12.99 11.43 -37.31
N ASP A 22 11.84 11.90 -37.77
CA ASP A 22 10.53 11.60 -37.20
C ASP A 22 10.26 10.08 -37.22
N ASN A 23 9.63 9.60 -36.14
CA ASN A 23 8.97 8.31 -35.95
C ASN A 23 9.77 7.16 -35.30
N ASP A 24 10.39 7.42 -34.14
CA ASP A 24 10.65 6.38 -33.15
C ASP A 24 9.83 6.63 -31.87
N TYR A 25 8.54 6.92 -32.04
CA TYR A 25 7.60 6.94 -30.91
C TYR A 25 7.41 5.49 -30.46
N GLN A 26 8.28 5.04 -29.57
CA GLN A 26 8.19 3.71 -28.99
C GLN A 26 6.85 3.62 -28.25
N ASN A 27 5.89 2.91 -28.83
CA ASN A 27 4.61 2.67 -28.19
C ASN A 27 4.84 1.69 -27.03
N CYS A 28 4.81 2.23 -25.81
CA CYS A 28 5.05 1.47 -24.59
C CYS A 28 3.81 0.73 -24.06
N GLY A 29 2.66 0.90 -24.72
CA GLY A 29 1.38 0.31 -24.30
C GLY A 29 0.83 0.90 -23.01
N ASP A 30 -0.25 0.26 -22.52
CA ASP A 30 -0.92 0.65 -21.28
C ASP A 30 -0.15 0.18 -20.04
N PHE A 31 -0.29 0.93 -18.96
CA PHE A 31 0.22 0.54 -17.66
C PHE A 31 -0.66 -0.52 -17.01
N SER A 32 -0.01 -1.48 -16.35
CA SER A 32 -0.63 -2.52 -15.52
C SER A 32 -0.03 -2.52 -14.12
N ASN A 33 -0.80 -2.97 -13.13
CA ASN A 33 -0.34 -3.06 -11.74
C ASN A 33 0.69 -4.18 -11.56
N VAL A 34 1.81 -3.85 -10.93
CA VAL A 34 2.85 -4.79 -10.52
C VAL A 34 2.61 -5.19 -9.08
N SER A 35 2.65 -6.49 -8.79
CA SER A 35 2.63 -6.99 -7.42
C SER A 35 3.90 -6.57 -6.69
N PHE A 36 3.79 -6.23 -5.41
CA PHE A 36 4.96 -5.97 -4.58
C PHE A 36 4.71 -6.36 -3.14
N SER A 37 5.74 -6.71 -2.38
CA SER A 37 5.61 -7.03 -0.97
C SER A 37 6.47 -6.12 -0.12
N GLY A 38 5.97 -5.72 1.07
CA GLY A 38 6.80 -5.03 2.05
C GLY A 38 8.00 -5.90 2.43
N PHE A 39 9.19 -5.31 2.54
CA PHE A 39 10.39 -6.01 2.98
C PHE A 39 10.88 -5.46 4.32
N PRO A 40 10.62 -6.16 5.44
CA PRO A 40 11.07 -5.71 6.75
C PRO A 40 12.58 -5.92 6.89
N ILE A 41 13.35 -4.90 6.49
CA ILE A 41 14.80 -5.01 6.43
C ILE A 41 15.44 -4.99 7.81
N GLU A 42 14.90 -4.22 8.75
CA GLU A 42 15.52 -3.91 10.06
C GLU A 42 15.80 -5.14 10.93
N CYS A 43 15.00 -6.18 10.76
CA CYS A 43 15.18 -7.44 11.48
C CYS A 43 16.44 -8.20 11.00
N ASN A 44 16.78 -8.07 9.73
CA ASN A 44 17.71 -8.97 9.04
C ASN A 44 18.95 -8.26 8.50
N TYR A 45 18.86 -6.96 8.29
CA TYR A 45 19.94 -6.13 7.76
C TYR A 45 19.91 -4.74 8.38
N THR A 46 21.07 -4.10 8.34
CA THR A 46 21.27 -2.69 8.69
C THR A 46 21.75 -1.93 7.45
N ILE A 47 21.21 -0.73 7.22
CA ILE A 47 21.69 0.19 6.18
C ILE A 47 23.11 0.64 6.55
N LYS A 48 24.09 0.44 5.67
CA LYS A 48 25.49 0.81 5.94
C LYS A 48 25.68 2.32 6.06
N GLU A 49 25.08 3.05 5.14
CA GLU A 49 25.14 4.51 5.07
C GLU A 49 23.77 5.06 4.71
N ILE A 50 23.19 5.86 5.60
CA ILE A 50 21.88 6.47 5.38
C ILE A 50 22.05 7.62 4.38
N PRO A 51 21.29 7.65 3.27
CA PRO A 51 21.40 8.73 2.30
C PRO A 51 21.11 10.10 2.91
N ALA A 52 22.08 11.02 2.80
CA ALA A 52 21.94 12.39 3.30
C ALA A 52 20.93 13.26 2.51
N LYS A 53 20.45 12.76 1.37
CA LYS A 53 19.48 13.42 0.49
C LYS A 53 18.40 12.42 0.07
N PRO A 54 17.19 12.90 -0.29
CA PRO A 54 16.16 12.04 -0.88
C PRO A 54 16.73 11.24 -2.05
N THR A 55 16.62 9.92 -1.96
CA THR A 55 17.28 8.98 -2.88
C THR A 55 16.38 7.76 -3.10
N ALA A 56 16.47 7.14 -4.26
CA ALA A 56 15.93 5.80 -4.48
C ALA A 56 17.01 4.84 -4.95
N ILE A 57 16.79 3.56 -4.65
CA ILE A 57 17.68 2.47 -5.04
C ILE A 57 16.88 1.37 -5.71
N ALA A 58 17.49 0.73 -6.70
CA ALA A 58 17.02 -0.51 -7.28
C ALA A 58 18.14 -1.55 -7.15
N ILE A 59 17.95 -2.51 -6.25
CA ILE A 59 18.91 -3.57 -5.98
C ILE A 59 18.46 -4.81 -6.74
N ARG A 60 19.30 -5.25 -7.67
CA ARG A 60 19.01 -6.30 -8.65
C ARG A 60 19.87 -7.54 -8.49
N SER A 61 20.78 -7.55 -7.51
CA SER A 61 21.75 -8.61 -7.26
C SER A 61 22.16 -8.65 -5.79
N GLN A 62 22.69 -9.80 -5.36
CA GLN A 62 23.23 -9.96 -4.02
C GLN A 62 24.44 -9.05 -3.78
N GLU A 63 25.32 -8.90 -4.78
CA GLU A 63 26.45 -7.97 -4.71
C GLU A 63 26.00 -6.54 -4.40
N LYS A 64 24.94 -6.07 -5.07
CA LYS A 64 24.40 -4.72 -4.83
C LYS A 64 23.73 -4.63 -3.46
N MET A 65 23.07 -5.68 -3.00
CA MET A 65 22.51 -5.79 -1.64
C MET A 65 23.63 -5.64 -0.61
N ASP A 66 24.71 -6.40 -0.75
CA ASP A 66 25.84 -6.40 0.16
C ASP A 66 26.60 -5.07 0.14
N SER A 67 26.54 -4.31 -0.97
CA SER A 67 27.13 -2.96 -1.02
C SER A 67 26.35 -1.93 -0.19
N PHE A 68 25.02 -2.08 -0.06
CA PHE A 68 24.16 -1.12 0.65
C PHE A 68 23.87 -1.53 2.09
N PHE A 69 23.83 -2.83 2.36
CA PHE A 69 23.34 -3.38 3.62
C PHE A 69 24.35 -4.33 4.26
N THR A 70 24.36 -4.35 5.59
CA THR A 70 25.07 -5.36 6.38
C THR A 70 24.05 -6.33 6.93
N LYS A 71 24.24 -7.64 6.68
CA LYS A 71 23.37 -8.68 7.22
C LYS A 71 23.60 -8.82 8.74
N ASN A 72 22.52 -8.84 9.51
CA ASN A 72 22.58 -8.99 10.96
C ASN A 72 22.92 -10.46 11.30
N PRO A 73 23.87 -10.72 12.23
CA PRO A 73 24.25 -12.08 12.61
C PRO A 73 23.17 -12.81 13.43
N ASN A 74 22.35 -12.05 14.17
CA ASN A 74 21.25 -12.55 14.98
C ASN A 74 19.94 -11.91 14.50
N PRO A 75 19.33 -12.43 13.42
CA PRO A 75 18.06 -11.91 12.93
C PRO A 75 16.96 -12.10 13.98
N CYS A 76 15.94 -11.24 13.95
CA CYS A 76 14.78 -11.41 14.82
C CYS A 76 14.15 -12.80 14.60
N PRO A 77 13.55 -13.42 15.64
CA PRO A 77 12.83 -14.69 15.53
C PRO A 77 11.54 -14.45 14.73
N THR A 78 11.66 -14.35 13.42
CA THR A 78 10.56 -14.08 12.49
C THR A 78 10.49 -15.22 11.48
N PRO A 79 9.28 -15.64 11.08
CA PRO A 79 9.08 -16.71 10.09
C PRO A 79 9.40 -16.26 8.65
N ILE A 80 10.06 -15.12 8.44
CA ILE A 80 10.31 -14.54 7.13
C ILE A 80 11.69 -14.99 6.66
N ASN A 81 11.79 -15.55 5.46
CA ASN A 81 13.08 -15.82 4.85
C ASN A 81 13.82 -14.49 4.64
N PRO A 82 14.96 -14.24 5.30
CA PRO A 82 15.68 -12.98 5.20
C PRO A 82 16.41 -12.82 3.86
N ASN A 83 16.56 -13.90 3.09
CA ASN A 83 17.29 -13.88 1.85
C ASN A 83 16.35 -13.54 0.68
N ILE A 84 16.79 -12.60 -0.15
CA ILE A 84 16.08 -12.23 -1.37
C ILE A 84 16.60 -13.09 -2.51
N ASP A 85 15.70 -13.81 -3.19
CA ASP A 85 16.02 -14.48 -4.44
C ASP A 85 16.02 -13.46 -5.59
N PHE A 86 17.20 -12.91 -5.90
CA PHE A 86 17.39 -11.93 -6.97
C PHE A 86 17.23 -12.49 -8.38
N THR A 87 17.07 -13.81 -8.54
CA THR A 87 16.67 -14.41 -9.82
C THR A 87 15.18 -14.19 -10.08
N LYS A 88 14.39 -13.95 -9.03
CA LYS A 88 12.94 -13.75 -9.10
C LYS A 88 12.49 -12.35 -8.74
N ASN A 89 13.29 -11.60 -7.96
CA ASN A 89 12.88 -10.31 -7.41
C ASN A 89 13.95 -9.23 -7.57
N ASN A 90 13.50 -7.98 -7.62
CA ASN A 90 14.33 -6.81 -7.33
C ASN A 90 13.85 -6.18 -6.02
N LEU A 91 14.77 -5.54 -5.28
CA LEU A 91 14.43 -4.72 -4.11
C LEU A 91 14.45 -3.25 -4.51
N ILE A 92 13.33 -2.56 -4.30
CA ILE A 92 13.20 -1.12 -4.53
C ILE A 92 13.15 -0.43 -3.17
N GLY A 93 13.96 0.60 -3.00
CA GLY A 93 13.98 1.42 -1.79
C GLY A 93 13.84 2.89 -2.11
N ILE A 94 13.07 3.61 -1.30
CA ILE A 94 12.98 5.07 -1.32
C ILE A 94 13.35 5.62 0.05
N PHE A 95 14.13 6.69 0.07
CA PHE A 95 14.63 7.36 1.27
C PHE A 95 14.23 8.82 1.20
N ALA A 96 13.61 9.33 2.27
CA ALA A 96 13.16 10.72 2.34
C ALA A 96 14.29 11.72 2.67
N GLY A 97 15.49 11.21 2.96
CA GLY A 97 16.57 11.98 3.60
C GLY A 97 16.26 12.33 5.07
N PRO A 98 17.12 13.13 5.72
CA PRO A 98 16.94 13.51 7.11
C PRO A 98 15.70 14.39 7.29
N LYS A 99 14.91 14.10 8.32
CA LYS A 99 13.74 14.86 8.76
C LYS A 99 13.96 15.38 10.19
N PRO A 100 13.47 16.59 10.52
CA PRO A 100 13.84 17.28 11.75
C PRO A 100 13.26 16.68 13.03
N SER A 101 12.28 15.77 12.92
CA SER A 101 11.57 15.17 14.05
C SER A 101 11.06 13.77 13.70
N GLY A 102 10.44 13.10 14.66
CA GLY A 102 9.53 11.98 14.40
C GLY A 102 8.26 12.42 13.66
N GLY A 103 7.44 11.44 13.28
CA GLY A 103 6.13 11.66 12.64
C GLY A 103 6.15 11.81 11.11
N TYR A 104 7.34 11.91 10.51
CA TYR A 104 7.50 11.86 9.05
C TYR A 104 7.49 10.42 8.55
N GLU A 105 6.85 10.20 7.40
CA GLU A 105 6.84 8.92 6.72
C GLU A 105 7.07 9.10 5.22
N ILE A 106 7.62 8.07 4.58
CA ILE A 106 7.63 7.91 3.13
C ILE A 106 7.13 6.50 2.83
N LYS A 107 6.24 6.35 1.85
CA LYS A 107 5.59 5.07 1.56
C LYS A 107 5.37 4.85 0.07
N ILE A 108 5.77 3.67 -0.41
CA ILE A 108 5.42 3.16 -1.72
C ILE A 108 3.96 2.71 -1.66
N THR A 109 3.13 3.24 -2.55
CA THR A 109 1.68 3.01 -2.52
C THR A 109 1.16 2.30 -3.76
N SER A 110 1.90 2.30 -4.88
CA SER A 110 1.55 1.54 -6.07
C SER A 110 2.78 1.40 -6.96
N ILE A 111 2.84 0.31 -7.71
CA ILE A 111 3.84 0.11 -8.75
C ILE A 111 3.10 -0.31 -10.00
N VAL A 112 3.37 0.37 -11.10
CA VAL A 112 2.80 0.07 -12.40
C VAL A 112 3.89 -0.08 -13.43
N GLU A 113 3.68 -0.92 -14.44
CA GLU A 113 4.61 -1.09 -15.54
C GLU A 113 3.90 -1.17 -16.87
N ASN A 114 4.62 -0.80 -17.92
CA ASN A 114 4.24 -1.03 -19.30
C ASN A 114 5.39 -1.79 -20.00
N SER A 115 5.44 -1.86 -21.33
CA SER A 115 6.54 -2.60 -21.99
C SER A 115 7.92 -1.95 -21.86
N CYS A 116 7.97 -0.65 -21.55
CA CYS A 116 9.21 0.14 -21.53
C CYS A 116 9.76 0.37 -20.12
N GLU A 117 8.90 0.59 -19.14
CA GLU A 117 9.32 1.15 -17.84
C GLU A 117 8.46 0.66 -16.67
N VAL A 118 9.00 0.87 -15.46
CA VAL A 118 8.29 0.69 -14.20
C VAL A 118 8.19 2.05 -13.50
N ILE A 119 6.99 2.42 -13.06
CA ILE A 119 6.73 3.62 -12.27
C ILE A 119 6.37 3.22 -10.85
N VAL A 120 7.18 3.68 -9.89
CA VAL A 120 6.96 3.52 -8.46
C VAL A 120 6.28 4.77 -7.92
N GLN A 121 5.01 4.64 -7.56
CA GLN A 121 4.24 5.70 -6.94
C GLN A 121 4.43 5.69 -5.44
N TYR A 122 4.76 6.85 -4.88
CA TYR A 122 5.00 6.99 -3.45
C TYR A 122 4.45 8.32 -2.92
N TYR A 123 4.22 8.40 -1.62
CA TYR A 123 3.91 9.65 -0.94
C TYR A 123 4.87 9.89 0.23
N GLU A 124 4.96 11.15 0.64
CA GLU A 124 5.54 11.54 1.93
C GLU A 124 4.43 12.10 2.82
N LYS A 125 4.47 11.77 4.11
CA LYS A 125 3.60 12.31 5.14
C LYS A 125 4.45 13.12 6.11
N GLU A 126 3.91 14.27 6.48
CA GLU A 126 4.43 15.13 7.53
C GLU A 126 3.58 14.96 8.79
N PRO A 127 4.15 15.19 9.99
CA PRO A 127 3.35 15.21 11.21
C PRO A 127 2.28 16.29 11.14
N LEU A 128 1.11 16.01 11.72
CA LEU A 128 0.04 16.99 11.80
C LEU A 128 0.43 18.16 12.72
N PRO A 129 -0.15 19.35 12.52
CA PRO A 129 0.04 20.46 13.46
C PRO A 129 -0.31 20.03 14.89
N ASN A 130 0.62 20.26 15.81
CA ASN A 130 0.52 19.88 17.23
C ASN A 130 0.46 18.37 17.51
N GLU A 131 0.80 17.51 16.54
CA GLU A 131 1.02 16.09 16.79
C GLU A 131 2.22 15.92 17.73
N PRO A 132 2.11 15.15 18.83
CA PRO A 132 3.26 14.84 19.66
C PRO A 132 4.29 14.03 18.86
N VAL A 133 5.48 14.61 18.67
CA VAL A 133 6.59 13.98 17.95
C VAL A 133 7.87 14.04 18.77
N THR A 134 8.78 13.11 18.49
CA THR A 134 10.14 13.16 19.05
C THR A 134 10.94 14.27 18.38
N SER A 135 11.83 14.93 19.11
CA SER A 135 12.69 16.01 18.57
C SER A 135 13.98 15.50 17.90
N GLU A 136 14.11 14.19 17.71
CA GLU A 136 15.29 13.57 17.10
C GLU A 136 15.18 13.58 15.57
N VAL A 137 16.31 13.76 14.90
CA VAL A 137 16.38 13.65 13.44
C VAL A 137 16.10 12.20 13.05
N THR A 138 15.12 12.02 12.17
CA THR A 138 14.74 10.71 11.63
C THR A 138 15.11 10.59 10.15
N ASN A 139 15.20 9.37 9.64
CA ASN A 139 15.46 9.11 8.21
C ASN A 139 14.43 8.12 7.67
N PRO A 140 13.20 8.57 7.33
CA PRO A 140 12.17 7.69 6.83
C PRO A 140 12.58 7.05 5.51
N TYR A 141 12.28 5.75 5.38
CA TYR A 141 12.46 5.00 4.14
C TYR A 141 11.36 3.93 4.00
N ASP A 142 11.22 3.41 2.79
CA ASP A 142 10.33 2.28 2.51
C ASP A 142 10.98 1.35 1.50
N LEU A 143 10.83 0.05 1.71
CA LEU A 143 11.47 -1.00 0.92
C LEU A 143 10.46 -2.05 0.53
N VAL A 144 10.43 -2.38 -0.76
CA VAL A 144 9.52 -3.38 -1.31
C VAL A 144 10.24 -4.31 -2.28
N LEU A 145 9.82 -5.57 -2.30
CA LEU A 145 10.21 -6.52 -3.35
C LEU A 145 9.22 -6.43 -4.50
N ILE A 146 9.75 -6.41 -5.72
CA ILE A 146 8.97 -6.52 -6.97
C ILE A 146 9.48 -7.70 -7.79
N PRO A 147 8.66 -8.26 -8.71
CA PRO A 147 9.12 -9.20 -9.71
C PRO A 147 10.37 -8.71 -10.45
N LYS A 148 11.25 -9.65 -10.80
CA LYS A 148 12.48 -9.37 -11.53
C LYS A 148 12.17 -8.62 -12.82
N THR A 149 12.82 -7.49 -13.02
CA THR A 149 12.68 -6.66 -14.21
C THR A 149 13.99 -5.94 -14.51
N ASP A 150 14.31 -5.80 -15.80
CA ASP A 150 15.46 -5.03 -16.25
C ASP A 150 15.07 -3.62 -16.75
N LYS A 151 13.76 -3.35 -16.86
CA LYS A 151 13.21 -2.06 -17.28
C LYS A 151 13.73 -0.92 -16.40
N PRO A 152 13.92 0.31 -16.94
CA PRO A 152 14.18 1.48 -16.12
C PRO A 152 13.05 1.68 -15.09
N VAL A 153 13.43 2.14 -13.90
CA VAL A 153 12.52 2.42 -12.78
C VAL A 153 12.49 3.92 -12.55
N TYR A 154 11.30 4.50 -12.62
CA TYR A 154 11.05 5.91 -12.35
C TYR A 154 10.20 6.08 -11.10
N LEU A 155 10.39 7.20 -10.41
CA LEU A 155 9.60 7.55 -9.24
C LEU A 155 8.55 8.59 -9.61
N ASN A 156 7.34 8.42 -9.08
CA ASN A 156 6.29 9.42 -9.19
C ASN A 156 5.76 9.73 -7.78
N LYS A 157 6.03 10.95 -7.29
CA LYS A 157 5.49 11.40 -6.01
C LYS A 157 4.02 11.79 -6.20
N ILE A 158 3.15 11.20 -5.39
CA ILE A 158 1.72 11.49 -5.37
C ILE A 158 1.27 11.95 -3.98
N SER A 159 0.05 12.49 -3.89
CA SER A 159 -0.57 12.80 -2.61
C SER A 159 -0.93 11.52 -1.86
N GLN A 160 -0.81 11.55 -0.52
CA GLN A 160 -1.24 10.43 0.32
C GLN A 160 -2.70 10.07 0.06
N ASN A 161 -2.96 8.80 -0.21
CA ASN A 161 -4.32 8.30 -0.27
C ASN A 161 -4.85 8.03 1.16
N LYS A 162 -5.87 8.78 1.56
CA LYS A 162 -6.55 8.65 2.86
C LYS A 162 -7.93 7.99 2.76
N ASN A 163 -8.24 7.43 1.58
CA ASN A 163 -9.53 6.84 1.28
C ASN A 163 -9.34 5.37 0.91
N PHE A 164 -9.70 4.49 1.84
CA PHE A 164 -9.58 3.06 1.67
C PHE A 164 -10.57 2.32 2.58
N ALA A 165 -10.79 1.06 2.26
CA ALA A 165 -11.49 0.12 3.13
C ALA A 165 -10.55 -1.02 3.50
N ILE A 166 -10.61 -1.50 4.74
CA ILE A 166 -10.04 -2.79 5.11
C ILE A 166 -11.19 -3.77 5.31
N ILE A 167 -11.17 -4.88 4.59
CA ILE A 167 -12.12 -5.97 4.77
C ILE A 167 -11.39 -7.20 5.26
N GLY A 168 -12.04 -8.02 6.07
CA GLY A 168 -11.46 -9.29 6.43
C GLY A 168 -12.42 -10.31 7.01
N SER A 169 -11.90 -11.53 7.13
CA SER A 169 -12.54 -12.65 7.82
C SER A 169 -11.57 -13.21 8.84
N TYR A 170 -12.04 -13.47 10.05
CA TYR A 170 -11.24 -13.99 11.15
C TYR A 170 -11.97 -15.10 11.91
N SER A 171 -11.24 -15.93 12.64
CA SER A 171 -11.78 -16.91 13.60
C SER A 171 -10.72 -17.27 14.64
N SER A 172 -11.11 -17.45 15.90
CA SER A 172 -10.25 -17.92 16.99
C SER A 172 -9.80 -19.37 16.81
N GLN A 173 -10.55 -20.17 16.05
CA GLN A 173 -10.17 -21.54 15.70
C GLN A 173 -9.23 -21.61 14.49
N CYS A 174 -8.76 -20.47 13.99
CA CYS A 174 -7.83 -20.42 12.88
C CYS A 174 -6.47 -20.99 13.28
N THR A 175 -6.16 -22.19 12.78
CA THR A 175 -4.94 -22.96 13.08
C THR A 175 -3.92 -22.99 11.93
N GLY A 176 -4.06 -22.12 10.92
CA GLY A 176 -3.16 -22.05 9.76
C GLY A 176 -2.88 -20.62 9.28
N ALA A 177 -1.81 -20.44 8.51
CA ALA A 177 -1.36 -19.13 8.02
C ALA A 177 -2.35 -18.42 7.07
N SER A 178 -3.33 -19.15 6.53
CA SER A 178 -4.26 -18.66 5.48
C SER A 178 -5.74 -18.75 5.86
N CYS A 179 -6.10 -18.95 7.15
CA CYS A 179 -7.51 -18.98 7.56
C CYS A 179 -8.07 -17.61 7.96
N GLN A 180 -7.23 -16.61 8.18
CA GLN A 180 -7.67 -15.22 8.26
C GLN A 180 -7.24 -14.48 7.00
N MET A 181 -8.15 -13.69 6.45
CA MET A 181 -7.94 -12.96 5.21
C MET A 181 -8.23 -11.50 5.46
N PHE A 182 -7.27 -10.62 5.17
CA PHE A 182 -7.44 -9.18 5.35
C PHE A 182 -6.89 -8.41 4.16
N TYR A 183 -7.71 -7.51 3.62
CA TYR A 183 -7.36 -6.74 2.44
C TYR A 183 -7.60 -5.25 2.65
N ASN A 184 -6.59 -4.43 2.34
CA ASN A 184 -6.76 -3.00 2.13
C ASN A 184 -7.13 -2.74 0.67
N ILE A 185 -8.24 -2.06 0.43
CA ILE A 185 -8.73 -1.69 -0.90
C ILE A 185 -8.74 -0.18 -0.99
N ASN A 186 -7.91 0.36 -1.87
CA ASN A 186 -7.91 1.78 -2.24
C ASN A 186 -8.15 1.91 -3.76
N ASN A 187 -7.89 3.06 -4.40
CA ASN A 187 -8.10 3.21 -5.85
C ASN A 187 -6.84 2.94 -6.71
N LEU A 188 -5.70 2.72 -6.06
CA LEU A 188 -4.41 2.50 -6.72
C LEU A 188 -4.03 1.01 -6.72
N ASN A 189 -4.29 0.30 -5.63
CA ASN A 189 -4.00 -1.13 -5.49
C ASN A 189 -4.91 -1.80 -4.44
N VAL A 190 -4.70 -3.10 -4.28
CA VAL A 190 -5.22 -3.91 -3.17
C VAL A 190 -4.04 -4.53 -2.43
N LEU A 191 -3.96 -4.36 -1.10
CA LEU A 191 -2.97 -5.03 -0.26
C LEU A 191 -3.61 -6.21 0.45
N HIS A 192 -2.91 -7.34 0.53
CA HIS A 192 -3.24 -8.50 1.34
C HIS A 192 -2.30 -8.52 2.55
N TYR A 193 -2.85 -8.47 3.78
CA TYR A 193 -2.05 -8.54 5.00
C TYR A 193 -1.78 -9.99 5.39
N LEU A 194 -0.52 -10.30 5.71
CA LEU A 194 -0.05 -11.65 5.99
C LEU A 194 0.01 -11.93 7.48
N ASN A 195 -0.36 -13.15 7.88
CA ASN A 195 -0.26 -13.65 9.26
C ASN A 195 -0.93 -12.74 10.30
N VAL A 196 -2.04 -12.08 9.92
CA VAL A 196 -2.84 -11.28 10.86
C VAL A 196 -3.31 -12.17 12.00
N THR A 197 -3.08 -11.76 13.24
CA THR A 197 -3.48 -12.51 14.43
C THR A 197 -4.85 -12.04 14.90
N SER A 198 -5.73 -12.98 15.26
CA SER A 198 -7.08 -12.67 15.75
C SER A 198 -7.00 -11.75 16.97
N GLY A 199 -7.88 -10.75 17.04
CA GLY A 199 -7.89 -9.72 18.09
C GLY A 199 -6.81 -8.64 17.96
N ASN A 200 -5.84 -8.77 17.04
CA ASN A 200 -4.75 -7.82 16.84
C ASN A 200 -4.87 -7.16 15.45
N TYR A 201 -5.75 -6.18 15.32
CA TYR A 201 -6.06 -5.52 14.03
C TYR A 201 -5.37 -4.17 13.85
N ASP A 202 -4.08 -4.13 14.20
CA ASP A 202 -3.18 -3.03 13.86
C ASP A 202 -2.38 -3.40 12.60
N PHE A 203 -2.96 -3.09 11.44
CA PHE A 203 -2.43 -3.50 10.14
C PHE A 203 -1.05 -2.91 9.82
N THR A 204 -0.63 -1.87 10.54
CA THR A 204 0.70 -1.26 10.37
C THR A 204 1.84 -2.19 10.84
N LYS A 205 1.52 -3.21 11.63
CA LYS A 205 2.47 -4.18 12.20
C LYS A 205 2.64 -5.45 11.36
N TYR A 206 1.86 -5.62 10.30
CA TYR A 206 1.86 -6.83 9.50
C TYR A 206 2.55 -6.61 8.16
N ASN A 207 3.21 -7.66 7.69
CA ASN A 207 3.65 -7.72 6.31
C ASN A 207 2.45 -7.73 5.38
N TYR A 208 2.69 -7.31 4.15
CA TYR A 208 1.66 -7.26 3.14
C TYR A 208 2.20 -7.58 1.76
N GLU A 209 1.29 -7.98 0.89
CA GLU A 209 1.50 -8.14 -0.55
C GLU A 209 0.48 -7.30 -1.30
N ALA A 210 0.94 -6.37 -2.13
CA ALA A 210 0.12 -5.71 -3.13
C ALA A 210 -0.18 -6.68 -4.27
N LEU A 211 -1.46 -6.85 -4.59
CA LEU A 211 -1.92 -7.67 -5.69
C LEU A 211 -1.72 -6.94 -7.03
N THR A 212 -1.68 -7.68 -8.13
CA THR A 212 -1.74 -7.15 -9.51
C THR A 212 -3.12 -6.56 -9.88
N LYS A 213 -4.03 -6.47 -8.92
CA LYS A 213 -5.38 -5.92 -9.08
C LYS A 213 -5.37 -4.43 -8.75
N LYS A 214 -5.89 -3.61 -9.66
CA LYS A 214 -6.25 -2.23 -9.35
C LYS A 214 -7.37 -2.24 -8.31
N GLY A 215 -7.26 -1.38 -7.31
CA GLY A 215 -8.31 -1.25 -6.32
C GLY A 215 -9.50 -0.42 -6.84
N ASP A 216 -10.67 -0.69 -6.29
CA ASP A 216 -11.99 -0.16 -6.70
C ASP A 216 -12.73 0.46 -5.51
N PHE A 217 -11.99 1.14 -4.63
CA PHE A 217 -12.56 1.71 -3.40
C PHE A 217 -13.75 2.62 -3.66
N THR A 218 -13.71 3.47 -4.69
CA THR A 218 -14.82 4.39 -5.00
C THR A 218 -16.13 3.65 -5.29
N GLU A 219 -16.07 2.53 -5.99
CA GLU A 219 -17.20 1.67 -6.31
C GLU A 219 -17.64 0.87 -5.09
N PHE A 220 -16.68 0.27 -4.38
CA PHE A 220 -16.95 -0.49 -3.16
C PHE A 220 -17.59 0.37 -2.06
N ALA A 221 -17.14 1.62 -1.89
CA ALA A 221 -17.65 2.54 -0.88
C ALA A 221 -19.15 2.88 -1.07
N LYS A 222 -19.68 2.78 -2.30
CA LYS A 222 -21.11 2.98 -2.59
C LYS A 222 -21.98 1.83 -2.05
N LEU A 223 -21.38 0.70 -1.73
CA LEU A 223 -22.07 -0.48 -1.19
C LEU A 223 -22.13 -0.46 0.35
N VAL A 224 -21.47 0.49 1.00
CA VAL A 224 -21.45 0.61 2.46
C VAL A 224 -22.82 1.13 2.94
N PRO A 225 -23.51 0.43 3.86
CA PRO A 225 -24.81 0.84 4.39
C PRO A 225 -24.77 2.23 5.03
N ALA A 226 -25.88 2.98 4.89
CA ALA A 226 -26.02 4.30 5.51
C ALA A 226 -25.87 4.22 7.03
N GLU A 227 -26.32 3.13 7.65
CA GLU A 227 -26.13 2.88 9.08
C GLU A 227 -24.65 2.93 9.50
N ILE A 228 -23.75 2.33 8.71
CA ILE A 228 -22.30 2.35 8.98
C ILE A 228 -21.69 3.73 8.68
N LEU A 229 -22.12 4.36 7.58
CA LEU A 229 -21.65 5.70 7.19
C LEU A 229 -22.02 6.78 8.22
N ASN A 230 -23.13 6.60 8.94
CA ASN A 230 -23.61 7.52 9.96
C ASN A 230 -23.02 7.26 11.36
N LEU A 231 -22.17 6.23 11.52
CA LEU A 231 -21.47 6.01 12.79
C LEU A 231 -20.51 7.17 13.09
N PRO A 232 -20.38 7.60 14.36
CA PRO A 232 -19.42 8.63 14.72
C PRO A 232 -17.99 8.17 14.41
N THR A 233 -17.16 9.09 13.92
CA THR A 233 -15.74 8.81 13.66
C THR A 233 -15.01 8.32 14.91
N GLY A 234 -14.13 7.34 14.75
CA GLY A 234 -13.38 6.71 15.84
C GLY A 234 -14.15 5.62 16.57
N THR A 235 -15.40 5.34 16.18
CA THR A 235 -16.23 4.31 16.80
C THR A 235 -15.88 2.92 16.27
N THR A 236 -15.96 1.94 17.16
CA THR A 236 -16.04 0.52 16.81
C THR A 236 -17.44 0.02 17.13
N LYS A 237 -18.13 -0.55 16.14
CA LYS A 237 -19.44 -1.19 16.30
C LYS A 237 -19.31 -2.69 16.08
N THR A 238 -20.02 -3.47 16.91
CA THR A 238 -20.13 -4.92 16.75
C THR A 238 -21.58 -5.28 16.54
N TYR A 239 -21.86 -6.11 15.52
CA TYR A 239 -23.16 -6.71 15.24
C TYR A 239 -23.11 -8.20 15.57
N GLY A 240 -23.97 -8.64 16.50
CA GLY A 240 -23.97 -9.98 17.06
C GLY A 240 -22.84 -10.23 18.05
N THR A 241 -22.40 -11.49 18.15
CA THR A 241 -21.29 -11.92 19.00
C THR A 241 -20.29 -12.71 18.16
N PRO A 242 -19.52 -12.03 17.29
CA PRO A 242 -18.64 -12.72 16.34
C PRO A 242 -17.78 -13.75 17.06
N ASP A 243 -17.73 -14.95 16.48
CA ASP A 243 -16.90 -16.07 16.94
C ASP A 243 -17.28 -16.73 18.28
N SER A 244 -18.40 -16.33 18.93
CA SER A 244 -18.89 -16.98 20.16
C SER A 244 -19.28 -18.45 19.99
N ALA A 245 -19.63 -18.85 18.77
CA ALA A 245 -19.93 -20.21 18.36
C ALA A 245 -18.81 -20.80 17.48
N ASN A 246 -17.58 -20.29 17.60
CA ASN A 246 -16.40 -20.69 16.82
C ASN A 246 -16.55 -20.52 15.29
N GLN A 247 -17.52 -19.72 14.86
CA GLN A 247 -17.86 -19.49 13.45
C GLN A 247 -17.02 -18.36 12.82
N GLY A 248 -16.20 -17.66 13.60
CA GLY A 248 -15.51 -16.46 13.16
C GLY A 248 -16.39 -15.23 13.00
N GLY A 249 -15.83 -14.21 12.35
CA GLY A 249 -16.50 -12.96 12.05
C GLY A 249 -15.98 -12.28 10.80
N ILE A 250 -16.69 -11.23 10.40
CA ILE A 250 -16.29 -10.31 9.34
C ILE A 250 -15.79 -9.01 9.97
N TYR A 251 -14.66 -8.54 9.47
CA TYR A 251 -14.05 -7.27 9.81
C TYR A 251 -14.28 -6.26 8.69
N PHE A 252 -14.62 -5.04 9.06
CA PHE A 252 -14.66 -3.90 8.15
C PHE A 252 -14.07 -2.66 8.83
N GLU A 253 -13.17 -1.98 8.14
CA GLU A 253 -12.71 -0.63 8.47
C GLU A 253 -12.94 0.27 7.26
N LEU A 254 -13.53 1.44 7.49
CA LEU A 254 -13.64 2.49 6.49
C LEU A 254 -12.77 3.67 6.91
N ASN A 255 -11.83 4.07 6.05
CA ASN A 255 -11.09 5.30 6.20
C ASN A 255 -11.51 6.29 5.11
N GLN A 256 -12.04 7.45 5.52
CA GLN A 256 -12.42 8.53 4.62
C GLN A 256 -11.79 9.83 5.08
N GLY A 257 -10.75 10.27 4.35
CA GLY A 257 -10.03 11.50 4.68
C GLY A 257 -9.36 11.47 6.07
N GLY A 258 -8.99 10.30 6.57
CA GLY A 258 -8.41 10.11 7.90
C GLY A 258 -9.42 9.81 9.01
N LYS A 259 -10.72 9.82 8.70
CA LYS A 259 -11.79 9.42 9.63
C LYS A 259 -11.98 7.91 9.54
N VAL A 260 -11.78 7.22 10.66
CA VAL A 260 -11.85 5.75 10.73
C VAL A 260 -13.14 5.30 11.41
N THR A 261 -13.84 4.35 10.79
CA THR A 261 -14.98 3.63 11.37
C THR A 261 -14.70 2.14 11.30
N LYS A 262 -14.82 1.43 12.43
CA LYS A 262 -14.59 -0.02 12.51
C LYS A 262 -15.89 -0.76 12.80
N VAL A 263 -16.11 -1.86 12.10
CA VAL A 263 -17.28 -2.72 12.25
C VAL A 263 -16.85 -4.18 12.30
N PHE A 264 -17.39 -4.90 13.28
CA PHE A 264 -17.32 -6.34 13.38
C PHE A 264 -18.72 -6.92 13.16
N ILE A 265 -18.85 -7.95 12.32
CA ILE A 265 -20.15 -8.56 12.00
C ILE A 265 -20.07 -10.07 12.23
N ASP A 266 -21.01 -10.59 13.02
CA ASP A 266 -21.16 -12.03 13.24
C ASP A 266 -21.50 -12.74 11.92
N ASN A 267 -20.86 -13.89 11.69
CA ASN A 267 -21.13 -14.69 10.50
C ASN A 267 -22.58 -15.18 10.46
N ASN A 268 -23.17 -15.51 11.60
CA ASN A 268 -24.58 -15.85 11.73
C ASN A 268 -25.44 -14.58 11.63
N ASN A 269 -26.68 -14.70 11.17
CA ASN A 269 -27.61 -13.58 11.21
C ASN A 269 -28.16 -13.46 12.63
N THR A 270 -27.91 -12.32 13.27
CA THR A 270 -28.39 -12.00 14.63
C THR A 270 -29.47 -10.91 14.57
N PRO A 271 -30.32 -10.76 15.61
CA PRO A 271 -31.43 -9.80 15.58
C PRO A 271 -31.04 -8.33 15.36
N ASP A 272 -29.80 -7.97 15.71
CA ASP A 272 -29.24 -6.63 15.53
C ASP A 272 -28.60 -6.42 14.14
N GLN A 273 -28.53 -7.46 13.30
CA GLN A 273 -28.14 -7.32 11.90
C GLN A 273 -29.39 -7.05 11.05
N GLY A 274 -29.66 -5.77 10.78
CA GLY A 274 -30.68 -5.37 9.82
C GLY A 274 -30.39 -5.89 8.40
N THR A 275 -31.39 -5.83 7.51
CA THR A 275 -31.30 -6.34 6.14
C THR A 275 -30.09 -5.80 5.36
N GLU A 276 -29.77 -4.50 5.51
CA GLU A 276 -28.61 -3.89 4.84
C GLU A 276 -27.28 -4.40 5.39
N ILE A 277 -27.18 -4.64 6.70
CA ILE A 277 -25.98 -5.21 7.34
C ILE A 277 -25.77 -6.65 6.87
N ILE A 278 -26.83 -7.45 6.80
CA ILE A 278 -26.77 -8.83 6.27
C ILE A 278 -26.32 -8.83 4.80
N ALA A 279 -26.87 -7.93 3.98
CA ALA A 279 -26.48 -7.79 2.58
C ALA A 279 -25.01 -7.36 2.43
N PHE A 280 -24.56 -6.36 3.21
CA PHE A 280 -23.20 -5.88 3.17
C PHE A 280 -22.18 -6.91 3.69
N LYS A 281 -22.55 -7.70 4.71
CA LYS A 281 -21.76 -8.88 5.14
C LYS A 281 -21.50 -9.83 3.97
N LYS A 282 -22.52 -10.08 3.12
CA LYS A 282 -22.35 -10.89 1.91
C LYS A 282 -21.42 -10.22 0.90
N VAL A 283 -21.58 -8.92 0.65
CA VAL A 283 -20.68 -8.15 -0.24
C VAL A 283 -19.22 -8.30 0.17
N ILE A 284 -18.91 -8.18 1.47
CA ILE A 284 -17.55 -8.36 1.98
C ILE A 284 -17.04 -9.78 1.74
N LYS A 285 -17.85 -10.81 2.06
CA LYS A 285 -17.47 -12.23 1.84
C LYS A 285 -17.18 -12.52 0.36
N ASP A 286 -18.04 -12.05 -0.53
CA ASP A 286 -17.86 -12.24 -1.97
C ASP A 286 -16.58 -11.52 -2.46
N LYS A 287 -16.33 -10.30 -1.98
CA LYS A 287 -15.12 -9.54 -2.33
C LYS A 287 -13.85 -10.23 -1.84
N ILE A 288 -13.83 -10.74 -0.61
CA ILE A 288 -12.71 -11.54 -0.08
C ILE A 288 -12.47 -12.78 -0.97
N ALA A 289 -13.53 -13.49 -1.37
CA ALA A 289 -13.40 -14.65 -2.25
C ALA A 289 -12.80 -14.30 -3.62
N VAL A 290 -13.20 -13.15 -4.20
CA VAL A 290 -12.62 -12.64 -5.46
C VAL A 290 -11.16 -12.22 -5.30
N LEU A 291 -10.78 -11.64 -4.16
CA LEU A 291 -9.40 -11.18 -3.93
C LEU A 291 -8.43 -12.32 -3.61
N ARG A 292 -8.92 -13.40 -3.00
CA ARG A 292 -8.13 -14.60 -2.69
C ARG A 292 -7.70 -15.41 -3.92
N ASN A 293 -8.52 -15.39 -4.96
CA ASN A 293 -8.29 -16.10 -6.22
C ASN A 293 -7.51 -15.22 -7.21
#